data_AF-A0A5J4YMT6-F1
#
_entry.id   AF-A0A5J4YMT6-F1
#
_cell.length_a   1.000
_cell.length_b   1.000
_cell.length_c   1.000
_cell.angle_alpha   90.00
_cell.angle_beta   90.00
_cell.angle_gamma   90.00
#
_symmetry.space_group_name_H-M   'P 1'
#
loop_
_entity.id
_entity.type
_entity.pdbx_description
1 polymer ?
#
loop_
_entity_poly.entity_id
_entity_poly.type
_entity_poly.pdbx_seq_one_letter_code
_entity_poly.pdbx_strand_id
1 'polypeptide(L)'
;MHSCWHMPQERAVPVVAIPPVQIQRAHRLRRSGVRQQLRFGTVVEYSRRAVPCETESPGVSRGGFGELAGTALRRSDLACGRRGTLPLRDTLWERDLVRARGGGRSEQAPVQSGMAGFVGAYALARSDAAARQAWSAHADRCVPRLSRALVRPAGGRRRASAARLTMDALVGKGNGDLGKVTLSHETSNQTVEVYALGATVTSWKSGKEENFFTSKVASWDGSKPIRAGIPICWPQFGPYGPLPTHGFARNVTWKVLSTSTEADGSVSATFGLDSSNESELVKAWAGASFDAQYSVILSGEGLETTLRVKNTGDKPFSFTFSLHNYFQISDVTQTKVFGLDKLNYMDRLANEAIVFEDDDSGAGVNVTEETDRIYYGAPEELALLDTSTLRLIKMKKTPSLPDATLWNPFGGEGCDPGWKNFICVEPAAVKDPVKLAPGAEWVGGQLLGAE
;
A
#
# COMPACT_ATOMS: atom_id res chain seq x y z
N MET A 1 16.98 7.24 -3.10
CA MET A 1 17.47 6.37 -2.00
C MET A 1 16.64 5.09 -2.06
N HIS A 2 17.25 3.91 -2.08
CA HIS A 2 16.55 2.69 -2.47
C HIS A 2 15.48 2.23 -1.48
N SER A 3 14.32 1.87 -2.03
CA SER A 3 13.11 1.32 -1.39
C SER A 3 13.22 -0.16 -0.99
N CYS A 4 14.40 -0.77 -1.16
CA CYS A 4 14.75 -2.03 -0.53
C CYS A 4 15.32 -1.79 0.87
N TRP A 5 14.46 -1.99 1.89
CA TRP A 5 14.72 -2.09 3.33
C TRP A 5 16.20 -2.16 3.77
N HIS A 6 16.90 -1.03 3.71
CA HIS A 6 18.20 -0.84 4.33
C HIS A 6 18.01 -0.26 5.74
N MET A 7 17.96 -1.14 6.75
CA MET A 7 18.45 -0.72 8.06
C MET A 7 19.98 -0.66 7.99
N PRO A 8 20.62 0.44 8.42
CA PRO A 8 22.07 0.44 8.55
C PRO A 8 22.48 -0.58 9.61
N GLN A 9 23.48 -1.41 9.33
CA GLN A 9 24.17 -2.13 10.39
C GLN A 9 24.86 -1.12 11.30
N GLU A 10 24.45 -1.04 12.56
CA GLU A 10 25.16 -0.26 13.57
C GLU A 10 26.57 -0.82 13.73
N ARG A 11 27.57 -0.08 13.23
CA ARG A 11 28.94 -0.30 13.68
C ARG A 11 29.02 0.16 15.13
N ALA A 12 29.36 -0.77 16.02
CA ALA A 12 29.59 -0.44 17.42
C ALA A 12 30.61 0.70 17.55
N VAL A 13 30.14 1.86 18.00
CA VAL A 13 31.01 2.98 18.38
C VAL A 13 31.57 2.64 19.77
N PRO A 14 32.89 2.58 19.95
CA PRO A 14 33.45 2.26 21.25
C PRO A 14 33.13 3.37 22.26
N VAL A 15 32.48 2.99 23.36
CA VAL A 15 32.18 3.90 24.48
C VAL A 15 33.49 4.32 25.14
N VAL A 16 33.95 5.53 24.85
CA VAL A 16 35.04 6.17 25.60
C VAL A 16 34.47 6.64 26.93
N ALA A 17 34.89 5.99 28.03
CA ALA A 17 34.45 6.34 29.37
C ALA A 17 34.95 7.73 29.78
N ILE A 18 34.02 8.65 30.04
CA ILE A 18 34.30 9.95 30.66
C ILE A 18 34.25 9.75 32.19
N PRO A 19 35.34 10.03 32.94
CA PRO A 19 35.34 9.88 34.39
C PRO A 19 34.47 10.94 35.08
N PRO A 20 33.89 10.63 36.25
CA PRO A 20 32.92 11.50 36.91
C PRO A 20 33.56 12.79 37.45
N VAL A 21 32.96 13.93 37.11
CA VAL A 21 33.32 15.24 37.68
C VAL A 21 32.86 15.31 39.14
N GLN A 22 33.78 15.60 40.05
CA GLN A 22 33.47 15.79 41.48
C GLN A 22 32.65 17.06 41.71
N ILE A 23 31.47 16.91 42.33
CA ILE A 23 30.67 18.03 42.82
C ILE A 23 31.24 18.49 44.17
N GLN A 24 31.96 19.62 44.20
CA GLN A 24 32.26 20.32 45.45
C GLN A 24 31.11 21.26 45.83
N ARG A 25 30.64 21.12 47.08
CA ARG A 25 29.67 22.05 47.68
C ARG A 25 30.37 23.34 48.11
N ALA A 26 29.79 24.49 47.76
CA ALA A 26 30.03 25.76 48.44
C ALA A 26 28.72 26.28 49.06
N HIS A 27 28.82 26.90 50.24
CA HIS A 27 27.70 27.34 51.07
C HIS A 27 27.56 28.88 51.05
N ARG A 28 26.34 29.38 51.39
CA ARG A 28 26.01 30.76 51.84
C ARG A 28 26.03 31.85 50.73
N LEU A 29 25.23 32.94 50.77
CA LEU A 29 24.29 33.52 51.76
C LEU A 29 23.33 34.55 51.09
N ARG A 30 22.11 34.76 51.64
CA ARG A 30 21.23 35.99 51.56
C ARG A 30 20.75 36.43 50.15
N ARG A 31 19.68 37.22 49.95
CA ARG A 31 18.38 37.59 50.55
C ARG A 31 17.88 38.78 49.69
N SER A 32 16.56 39.02 49.59
CA SER A 32 15.88 40.09 48.79
C SER A 32 16.16 40.06 47.26
N GLY A 33 15.23 40.34 46.35
CA GLY A 33 13.82 40.74 46.48
C GLY A 33 13.58 42.17 45.98
N VAL A 34 12.90 42.35 44.84
CA VAL A 34 12.10 43.52 44.42
C VAL A 34 11.44 43.21 43.05
N ARG A 35 10.24 43.75 42.81
CA ARG A 35 9.53 43.69 41.52
C ARG A 35 10.10 44.73 40.54
N GLN A 36 10.04 44.47 39.23
CA GLN A 36 9.62 45.49 38.27
C GLN A 36 9.06 44.86 36.98
N GLN A 37 7.93 45.41 36.52
CA GLN A 37 7.48 45.26 35.13
C GLN A 37 8.24 46.27 34.27
N LEU A 38 8.43 45.97 32.98
CA LEU A 38 8.35 46.95 31.90
C LEU A 38 8.17 46.20 30.56
N ARG A 39 7.28 46.71 29.70
CA ARG A 39 7.11 46.27 28.30
C ARG A 39 7.84 47.25 27.38
N PHE A 40 8.55 46.75 26.39
CA PHE A 40 8.70 47.26 25.00
C PHE A 40 9.45 46.15 24.24
N GLY A 41 9.22 45.82 22.96
CA GLY A 41 8.33 46.44 21.98
C GLY A 41 9.10 46.78 20.69
N THR A 42 9.43 45.78 19.86
CA THR A 42 10.06 46.04 18.55
C THR A 42 9.56 45.08 17.48
N VAL A 43 9.13 45.65 16.35
CA VAL A 43 8.82 44.98 15.09
C VAL A 43 10.11 44.87 14.26
N VAL A 44 10.29 43.79 13.50
CA VAL A 44 11.22 43.77 12.36
C VAL A 44 10.49 43.15 11.16
N GLU A 45 10.50 43.89 10.05
CA GLU A 45 9.77 43.58 8.82
C GLU A 45 10.71 43.01 7.74
N TYR A 46 10.12 42.55 6.63
CA TYR A 46 10.80 41.87 5.52
C TYR A 46 11.94 42.66 4.87
N SER A 47 12.90 41.92 4.30
CA SER A 47 13.43 42.30 2.98
C SER A 47 13.63 41.08 2.07
N ARG A 48 12.99 41.12 0.90
CA ARG A 48 13.35 40.29 -0.26
C ARG A 48 14.37 41.07 -1.09
N ARG A 49 15.40 40.40 -1.62
CA ARG A 49 16.10 40.86 -2.82
C ARG A 49 16.38 39.68 -3.74
N ALA A 50 16.03 39.86 -5.01
CA ALA A 50 16.43 39.01 -6.12
C ALA A 50 17.29 39.85 -7.07
N VAL A 51 18.38 39.27 -7.57
CA VAL A 51 19.21 39.74 -8.69
C VAL A 51 19.94 38.51 -9.28
N PRO A 52 20.47 38.53 -10.52
CA PRO A 52 19.93 37.63 -11.53
C PRO A 52 20.97 36.66 -12.12
N CYS A 53 20.52 35.85 -13.08
CA CYS A 53 21.36 35.04 -13.94
C CYS A 53 21.87 35.88 -15.12
N GLU A 54 23.19 35.97 -15.32
CA GLU A 54 23.79 36.28 -16.62
C GLU A 54 25.01 35.38 -16.86
N THR A 55 25.25 35.11 -18.14
CA THR A 55 26.24 34.17 -18.67
C THR A 55 27.54 34.85 -19.11
N GLU A 56 28.50 34.02 -19.54
CA GLU A 56 29.67 34.32 -20.38
C GLU A 56 31.07 34.38 -19.70
N SER A 57 31.92 33.51 -20.24
CA SER A 57 33.39 33.56 -20.30
C SER A 57 33.75 33.80 -21.79
N PRO A 58 34.98 34.18 -22.24
CA PRO A 58 36.27 33.72 -21.69
C PRO A 58 37.51 34.68 -21.82
N GLY A 59 38.67 34.22 -21.30
CA GLY A 59 40.02 34.80 -21.55
C GLY A 59 40.98 34.58 -20.38
N VAL A 60 41.94 33.63 -20.37
CA VAL A 60 43.27 33.67 -21.05
C VAL A 60 44.14 34.82 -20.48
N SER A 61 45.28 34.63 -19.76
CA SER A 61 46.30 33.57 -19.82
C SER A 61 47.41 33.62 -18.74
N ARG A 62 48.29 32.58 -18.75
CA ARG A 62 49.77 32.54 -18.51
C ARG A 62 50.38 32.11 -17.15
N GLY A 63 51.16 31.01 -17.24
CA GLY A 63 52.40 30.73 -16.49
C GLY A 63 52.26 29.76 -15.29
N GLY A 64 53.07 28.68 -15.15
CA GLY A 64 54.07 28.08 -16.05
C GLY A 64 54.97 27.06 -15.32
N PHE A 65 55.51 26.07 -16.05
CA PHE A 65 56.51 25.03 -15.64
C PHE A 65 56.07 23.96 -14.60
N GLY A 66 56.44 22.68 -14.74
CA GLY A 66 57.16 22.01 -15.85
C GLY A 66 57.37 20.49 -15.65
N GLU A 67 57.79 19.81 -16.73
CA GLU A 67 58.50 18.51 -16.83
C GLU A 67 57.84 17.20 -16.29
N LEU A 68 58.04 16.00 -16.87
CA LEU A 68 58.47 15.58 -18.22
C LEU A 68 58.11 14.09 -18.45
N ALA A 69 58.21 13.63 -19.72
CA ALA A 69 58.13 12.26 -20.22
C ALA A 69 56.79 11.48 -20.04
N GLY A 70 56.28 10.72 -21.00
CA GLY A 70 56.74 10.50 -22.38
C GLY A 70 56.80 9.02 -22.77
N THR A 71 55.81 8.55 -23.51
CA THR A 71 56.02 7.80 -24.77
C THR A 71 54.71 7.67 -25.53
N ALA A 72 54.80 7.67 -26.86
CA ALA A 72 53.66 7.52 -27.78
C ALA A 72 53.96 6.38 -28.75
N LEU A 73 52.94 5.88 -29.46
CA LEU A 73 52.98 5.59 -30.92
C LEU A 73 51.62 5.07 -31.44
N ARG A 74 51.02 5.86 -32.35
CA ARG A 74 50.40 5.54 -33.68
C ARG A 74 49.46 4.31 -33.81
N ARG A 75 48.22 4.44 -34.30
CA ARG A 75 47.67 4.94 -35.61
C ARG A 75 47.76 3.94 -36.79
N SER A 76 46.58 3.52 -37.25
CA SER A 76 46.09 3.48 -38.66
C SER A 76 44.60 3.07 -38.61
N ASP A 77 43.64 3.88 -39.06
CA ASP A 77 43.26 4.27 -40.44
C ASP A 77 42.38 3.23 -41.15
N LEU A 78 41.12 3.60 -41.45
CA LEU A 78 40.40 3.27 -42.70
C LEU A 78 39.04 4.01 -42.76
N ALA A 79 38.80 4.78 -43.83
CA ALA A 79 37.52 5.45 -44.09
C ALA A 79 37.29 5.70 -45.59
N CYS A 80 36.13 5.26 -46.12
CA CYS A 80 35.43 5.74 -47.33
C CYS A 80 34.14 4.89 -47.47
N GLY A 81 32.92 5.34 -47.85
CA GLY A 81 32.29 6.63 -48.19
C GLY A 81 30.80 6.35 -48.53
N ARG A 82 29.88 7.30 -48.79
CA ARG A 82 29.94 8.76 -48.96
C ARG A 82 28.78 9.46 -48.20
N ARG A 83 27.77 10.02 -48.90
CA ARG A 83 26.58 10.77 -48.39
C ARG A 83 25.48 10.85 -49.47
N GLY A 84 24.24 11.17 -49.08
CA GLY A 84 23.20 11.74 -49.97
C GLY A 84 21.80 11.79 -49.33
N THR A 85 21.14 12.96 -49.30
CA THR A 85 19.81 13.17 -48.66
C THR A 85 18.89 14.08 -49.47
N LEU A 86 17.68 13.58 -49.83
CA LEU A 86 16.39 14.28 -50.02
C LEU A 86 16.30 15.37 -51.15
N PRO A 87 15.10 15.87 -51.59
CA PRO A 87 13.76 15.82 -50.93
C PRO A 87 12.46 15.60 -51.79
N LEU A 88 11.33 15.40 -51.07
CA LEU A 88 9.91 15.86 -51.28
C LEU A 88 9.16 15.72 -52.63
N ARG A 89 7.95 15.09 -52.61
CA ARG A 89 6.61 15.78 -52.73
C ARG A 89 5.37 14.86 -52.62
N ASP A 90 4.20 15.49 -52.54
CA ASP A 90 2.91 15.01 -51.95
C ASP A 90 1.85 14.38 -52.90
N THR A 91 0.64 14.18 -52.33
CA THR A 91 -0.71 13.84 -52.89
C THR A 91 -1.05 12.34 -52.98
N LEU A 92 -2.07 11.80 -52.28
CA LEU A 92 -3.52 12.09 -52.18
C LEU A 92 -4.31 11.82 -53.48
N TRP A 93 -5.09 10.72 -53.54
CA TRP A 93 -6.57 10.77 -53.50
C TRP A 93 -7.23 9.37 -53.52
N GLU A 94 -8.51 9.35 -53.19
CA GLU A 94 -9.39 8.18 -52.96
C GLU A 94 -9.71 7.37 -54.23
N ARG A 95 -10.31 6.17 -54.04
CA ARG A 95 -11.17 5.60 -55.09
C ARG A 95 -12.33 4.75 -54.55
N ASP A 96 -13.52 5.10 -55.02
CA ASP A 96 -14.82 4.64 -54.52
C ASP A 96 -15.25 3.21 -54.89
N LEU A 97 -16.22 2.74 -54.09
CA LEU A 97 -17.09 1.60 -54.33
C LEU A 97 -18.05 1.84 -55.51
N VAL A 98 -18.33 0.78 -56.29
CA VAL A 98 -19.45 0.75 -57.25
C VAL A 98 -20.39 -0.43 -56.95
N ARG A 99 -21.70 -0.17 -57.01
CA ARG A 99 -22.81 -1.12 -56.74
C ARG A 99 -23.35 -1.74 -58.04
N ALA A 100 -23.80 -3.01 -57.98
CA ALA A 100 -25.07 -3.55 -58.51
C ALA A 100 -25.15 -5.06 -58.15
N ARG A 101 -26.13 -5.61 -57.41
CA ARG A 101 -27.60 -5.76 -57.59
C ARG A 101 -28.05 -6.88 -58.56
N GLY A 102 -28.84 -7.82 -58.02
CA GLY A 102 -29.53 -8.94 -58.71
C GLY A 102 -28.99 -10.30 -58.25
N GLY A 103 -29.77 -11.32 -57.86
CA GLY A 103 -31.23 -11.43 -57.74
C GLY A 103 -31.75 -12.77 -58.32
N GLY A 104 -31.92 -13.81 -57.50
CA GLY A 104 -32.38 -15.14 -57.93
C GLY A 104 -32.66 -16.08 -56.75
N ARG A 105 -33.60 -17.03 -56.89
CA ARG A 105 -34.17 -17.84 -55.78
C ARG A 105 -33.66 -19.30 -55.75
N SER A 106 -33.69 -19.83 -54.53
CA SER A 106 -33.73 -21.24 -54.07
C SER A 106 -33.95 -22.39 -55.07
N GLU A 107 -33.16 -23.46 -54.89
CA GLU A 107 -33.69 -24.82 -54.66
C GLU A 107 -32.68 -25.71 -53.88
N GLN A 108 -33.03 -26.97 -53.59
CA GLN A 108 -32.49 -27.77 -52.47
C GLN A 108 -31.25 -28.64 -52.78
N ALA A 109 -30.66 -29.20 -51.70
CA ALA A 109 -29.40 -29.98 -51.61
C ALA A 109 -29.55 -31.47 -52.07
N PRO A 110 -28.65 -32.46 -51.77
CA PRO A 110 -27.31 -32.42 -51.14
C PRO A 110 -26.22 -33.35 -51.76
N VAL A 111 -24.92 -33.06 -51.58
CA VAL A 111 -23.81 -34.07 -51.64
C VAL A 111 -22.69 -33.72 -50.62
N GLN A 112 -21.97 -34.74 -50.14
CA GLN A 112 -20.98 -34.73 -49.06
C GLN A 112 -19.55 -34.28 -49.46
N SER A 113 -18.71 -34.12 -48.41
CA SER A 113 -17.23 -34.24 -48.34
C SER A 113 -16.40 -32.93 -48.28
N GLY A 114 -15.35 -32.97 -47.46
CA GLY A 114 -14.31 -31.90 -47.37
C GLY A 114 -13.90 -31.53 -45.94
N MET A 115 -12.83 -32.13 -45.41
CA MET A 115 -12.10 -31.61 -44.25
C MET A 115 -11.27 -30.37 -44.65
N ALA A 116 -11.38 -29.25 -43.93
CA ALA A 116 -10.28 -28.28 -43.76
C ALA A 116 -10.55 -27.34 -42.57
N GLY A 117 -9.49 -26.95 -41.87
CA GLY A 117 -9.51 -26.33 -40.55
C GLY A 117 -10.29 -25.02 -40.38
N PHE A 118 -10.75 -24.81 -39.14
CA PHE A 118 -11.24 -23.52 -38.65
C PHE A 118 -10.31 -23.01 -37.55
N VAL A 119 -9.59 -21.93 -37.83
CA VAL A 119 -8.99 -21.08 -36.80
C VAL A 119 -10.11 -20.21 -36.24
N GLY A 120 -10.61 -20.56 -35.06
CA GLY A 120 -11.67 -19.82 -34.39
C GLY A 120 -11.15 -18.53 -33.77
N ALA A 121 -11.44 -17.39 -34.41
CA ALA A 121 -11.18 -16.07 -33.82
C ALA A 121 -12.12 -15.82 -32.63
N TYR A 122 -11.56 -15.50 -31.47
CA TYR A 122 -12.33 -15.11 -30.28
C TYR A 122 -12.98 -13.73 -30.48
N ALA A 123 -14.29 -13.70 -30.71
CA ALA A 123 -15.09 -12.48 -30.72
C ALA A 123 -15.66 -12.19 -29.31
N LEU A 124 -14.80 -11.83 -28.37
CA LEU A 124 -15.21 -11.35 -27.04
C LEU A 124 -15.61 -9.87 -27.10
N ALA A 125 -16.80 -9.59 -27.64
CA ALA A 125 -17.36 -8.25 -27.68
C ALA A 125 -18.90 -8.27 -27.64
N ARG A 126 -19.49 -8.59 -26.47
CA ARG A 126 -20.85 -8.23 -25.98
C ARG A 126 -21.24 -9.02 -24.71
N SER A 127 -20.62 -8.71 -23.57
CA SER A 127 -21.06 -9.28 -22.27
C SER A 127 -20.70 -8.41 -21.05
N ASP A 128 -20.79 -7.08 -21.19
CA ASP A 128 -20.31 -6.14 -20.16
C ASP A 128 -21.45 -5.42 -19.41
N ALA A 129 -22.59 -5.14 -20.07
CA ALA A 129 -23.72 -4.44 -19.44
C ALA A 129 -24.44 -5.29 -18.36
N ALA A 130 -24.63 -6.59 -18.61
CA ALA A 130 -25.39 -7.47 -17.72
C ALA A 130 -24.63 -7.81 -16.42
N ALA A 131 -23.31 -7.96 -16.49
CA ALA A 131 -22.46 -8.21 -15.32
C ALA A 131 -22.45 -6.99 -14.37
N ARG A 132 -22.31 -5.78 -14.92
CA ARG A 132 -22.36 -4.52 -14.16
C ARG A 132 -23.71 -4.31 -13.46
N GLN A 133 -24.83 -4.62 -14.13
CA GLN A 133 -26.17 -4.47 -13.54
C GLN A 133 -26.48 -5.49 -12.44
N ALA A 134 -26.05 -6.74 -12.59
CA ALA A 134 -26.24 -7.77 -11.57
C ALA A 134 -25.48 -7.44 -10.26
N TRP A 135 -24.30 -6.82 -10.38
CA TRP A 135 -23.48 -6.42 -9.22
C TRP A 135 -24.00 -5.17 -8.50
N SER A 136 -24.46 -4.14 -9.23
CA SER A 136 -24.98 -2.91 -8.60
C SER A 136 -26.11 -3.21 -7.59
N ALA A 137 -27.00 -4.16 -7.92
CA ALA A 137 -28.09 -4.58 -7.04
C ALA A 137 -27.66 -5.45 -5.84
N HIS A 138 -26.40 -5.92 -5.82
CA HIS A 138 -25.78 -6.63 -4.70
C HIS A 138 -24.95 -5.68 -3.82
N ALA A 139 -24.18 -4.78 -4.44
CA ALA A 139 -23.35 -3.78 -3.77
C ALA A 139 -24.16 -2.86 -2.82
N ASP A 140 -25.40 -2.53 -3.18
CA ASP A 140 -26.34 -1.77 -2.34
C ASP A 140 -26.70 -2.48 -1.02
N ARG A 141 -26.44 -3.79 -0.89
CA ARG A 141 -26.62 -4.55 0.36
C ARG A 141 -25.39 -4.56 1.27
N CYS A 142 -24.20 -4.20 0.75
CA CYS A 142 -22.94 -4.21 1.51
C CYS A 142 -22.75 -2.94 2.37
N VAL A 143 -23.19 -1.77 1.89
CA VAL A 143 -23.05 -0.49 2.62
C VAL A 143 -23.70 -0.53 4.02
N PRO A 144 -24.88 -1.15 4.23
CA PRO A 144 -25.43 -1.35 5.57
C PRO A 144 -24.69 -2.37 6.44
N ARG A 145 -23.88 -3.30 5.90
CA ARG A 145 -23.14 -4.31 6.68
C ARG A 145 -21.86 -3.73 7.27
N LEU A 146 -21.03 -3.10 6.43
CA LEU A 146 -19.81 -2.38 6.83
C LEU A 146 -20.09 -1.32 7.92
N SER A 147 -21.28 -0.72 7.92
CA SER A 147 -21.70 0.26 8.93
C SER A 147 -22.43 -0.35 10.14
N ARG A 148 -23.19 -1.44 9.99
CA ARG A 148 -23.87 -2.11 11.13
C ARG A 148 -22.93 -2.90 12.05
N ALA A 149 -21.77 -3.34 11.57
CA ALA A 149 -20.75 -3.96 12.40
C ALA A 149 -20.30 -3.03 13.56
N LEU A 150 -20.42 -1.71 13.38
CA LEU A 150 -19.87 -0.69 14.27
C LEU A 150 -20.92 0.02 15.15
N VAL A 151 -22.21 -0.07 14.81
CA VAL A 151 -23.30 0.65 15.51
C VAL A 151 -24.28 -0.31 16.19
N ARG A 152 -23.86 -0.87 17.33
CA ARG A 152 -24.80 -1.36 18.36
C ARG A 152 -24.86 -0.35 19.51
N PRO A 153 -25.94 0.45 19.64
CA PRO A 153 -26.10 1.30 20.80
C PRO A 153 -26.28 0.43 22.06
N ALA A 154 -25.71 0.89 23.19
CA ALA A 154 -25.86 0.25 24.48
C ALA A 154 -27.28 0.46 25.05
N GLY A 155 -28.26 -0.31 24.57
CA GLY A 155 -29.64 -0.23 25.05
C GLY A 155 -30.57 -1.28 24.45
N GLY A 156 -31.13 -2.16 25.30
CA GLY A 156 -32.16 -3.12 24.91
C GLY A 156 -31.88 -4.56 25.36
N ARG A 157 -32.38 -4.95 26.53
CA ARG A 157 -32.28 -6.33 27.02
C ARG A 157 -33.20 -7.27 26.22
N ARG A 158 -32.64 -8.05 25.30
CA ARG A 158 -33.14 -9.39 24.96
C ARG A 158 -32.00 -10.39 25.10
N ARG A 159 -32.18 -11.39 25.97
CA ARG A 159 -31.23 -12.49 26.16
C ARG A 159 -31.28 -13.43 24.94
N ALA A 160 -30.46 -13.15 23.93
CA ALA A 160 -29.86 -14.24 23.16
C ALA A 160 -28.77 -14.87 24.04
N SER A 161 -28.74 -16.21 24.12
CA SER A 161 -27.69 -16.93 24.83
C SER A 161 -26.41 -16.93 24.01
N ALA A 162 -25.68 -15.82 24.01
CA ALA A 162 -24.31 -15.79 23.52
C ALA A 162 -23.48 -16.74 24.39
N ALA A 163 -23.03 -17.85 23.81
CA ALA A 163 -22.09 -18.74 24.47
C ALA A 163 -20.80 -17.96 24.74
N ARG A 164 -20.55 -17.61 26.01
CA ARG A 164 -19.23 -17.12 26.43
C ARG A 164 -18.25 -18.27 26.35
N LEU A 165 -17.65 -18.46 25.18
CA LEU A 165 -16.35 -19.12 25.09
C LEU A 165 -15.37 -18.27 25.91
N THR A 166 -14.70 -18.93 26.86
CA THR A 166 -13.64 -18.31 27.66
C THR A 166 -12.49 -17.88 26.76
N MET A 167 -11.90 -16.73 27.04
CA MET A 167 -10.91 -16.07 26.16
C MET A 167 -9.68 -16.93 25.83
N ASP A 168 -9.39 -17.94 26.67
CA ASP A 168 -8.23 -18.83 26.54
C ASP A 168 -8.36 -19.89 25.42
N ALA A 169 -9.51 -19.99 24.74
CA ALA A 169 -9.83 -21.12 23.86
C ALA A 169 -9.45 -20.97 22.38
N LEU A 170 -9.03 -19.79 21.90
CA LEU A 170 -8.83 -19.51 20.46
C LEU A 170 -7.49 -18.85 20.08
N VAL A 171 -6.58 -18.66 21.03
CA VAL A 171 -5.21 -18.22 20.76
C VAL A 171 -4.28 -19.43 20.79
N GLY A 172 -3.96 -19.96 19.61
CA GLY A 172 -2.94 -20.98 19.43
C GLY A 172 -1.54 -20.38 19.36
N LYS A 173 -0.53 -21.25 19.37
CA LYS A 173 0.85 -20.90 18.99
C LYS A 173 1.01 -21.05 17.48
N GLY A 174 1.46 -19.99 16.82
CA GLY A 174 1.89 -20.00 15.44
C GLY A 174 3.39 -20.29 15.30
N ASN A 175 3.96 -19.86 14.18
CA ASN A 175 5.40 -19.91 13.96
C ASN A 175 6.14 -19.13 15.06
N GLY A 176 7.27 -19.66 15.52
CA GLY A 176 8.12 -19.06 16.55
C GLY A 176 7.40 -18.79 17.88
N ASP A 177 6.42 -19.62 18.24
CA ASP A 177 5.60 -19.53 19.45
C ASP A 177 4.72 -18.26 19.58
N LEU A 178 4.66 -17.41 18.55
CA LEU A 178 3.82 -16.21 18.55
C LEU A 178 2.33 -16.57 18.67
N GLY A 179 1.59 -15.79 19.45
CA GLY A 179 0.13 -15.97 19.58
C GLY A 179 -0.59 -15.75 18.25
N LYS A 180 -1.45 -16.69 17.87
CA LYS A 180 -2.17 -16.72 16.60
C LYS A 180 -3.64 -17.11 16.80
N VAL A 181 -4.54 -16.43 16.12
CA VAL A 181 -5.94 -16.83 15.95
C VAL A 181 -6.10 -17.39 14.53
N THR A 182 -6.77 -18.53 14.40
CA THR A 182 -7.21 -19.07 13.11
C THR A 182 -8.74 -19.04 13.08
N LEU A 183 -9.31 -18.47 12.02
CA LEU A 183 -10.75 -18.49 11.77
C LEU A 183 -11.02 -19.36 10.53
N SER A 184 -12.10 -20.14 10.58
CA SER A 184 -12.52 -21.05 9.50
C SER A 184 -14.00 -20.84 9.21
N HIS A 185 -14.34 -20.59 7.94
CA HIS A 185 -15.72 -20.44 7.49
C HIS A 185 -16.13 -21.68 6.69
N GLU A 186 -16.71 -22.66 7.41
CA GLU A 186 -17.01 -24.01 6.93
C GLU A 186 -17.72 -24.03 5.56
N THR A 187 -18.78 -23.23 5.41
CA THR A 187 -19.64 -23.24 4.21
C THR A 187 -18.93 -22.79 2.93
N SER A 188 -17.95 -21.89 3.03
CA SER A 188 -17.15 -21.46 1.86
C SER A 188 -15.78 -22.14 1.80
N ASN A 189 -15.47 -23.04 2.74
CA ASN A 189 -14.17 -23.67 2.91
C ASN A 189 -13.01 -22.64 2.90
N GLN A 190 -13.25 -21.47 3.50
CA GLN A 190 -12.23 -20.44 3.64
C GLN A 190 -11.58 -20.50 5.03
N THR A 191 -10.31 -20.12 5.12
CA THR A 191 -9.60 -19.97 6.40
C THR A 191 -8.75 -18.70 6.40
N VAL A 192 -8.55 -18.09 7.56
CA VAL A 192 -7.66 -16.94 7.75
C VAL A 192 -6.84 -17.12 9.03
N GLU A 193 -5.55 -16.77 8.96
CA GLU A 193 -4.64 -16.75 10.12
C GLU A 193 -4.24 -15.32 10.48
N VAL A 194 -4.36 -14.98 11.76
CA VAL A 194 -4.05 -13.65 12.29
C VAL A 194 -3.14 -13.77 13.50
N TYR A 195 -1.93 -13.22 13.40
CA TYR A 195 -0.97 -13.18 14.49
C TYR A 195 -1.26 -11.98 15.40
N ALA A 196 -1.21 -12.18 16.72
CA ALA A 196 -1.40 -11.10 17.69
C ALA A 196 -0.32 -10.02 17.56
N LEU A 197 0.89 -10.39 17.12
CA LEU A 197 1.91 -9.44 16.71
C LEU A 197 1.42 -8.64 15.50
N GLY A 198 1.23 -7.33 15.70
CA GLY A 198 0.72 -6.41 14.70
C GLY A 198 -0.78 -6.54 14.38
N ALA A 199 -1.50 -7.46 15.05
CA ALA A 199 -2.77 -8.00 14.56
C ALA A 199 -2.69 -8.45 13.08
N THR A 200 -1.52 -8.95 12.68
CA THR A 200 -1.16 -9.16 11.27
C THR A 200 -1.90 -10.37 10.73
N VAL A 201 -2.76 -10.16 9.73
CA VAL A 201 -3.30 -11.26 8.91
C VAL A 201 -2.13 -11.80 8.07
N THR A 202 -1.83 -13.10 8.12
CA THR A 202 -0.66 -13.67 7.43
C THR A 202 -1.02 -14.67 6.34
N SER A 203 -2.21 -15.24 6.38
CA SER A 203 -2.71 -16.24 5.42
C SER A 203 -4.21 -16.07 5.29
N TRP A 204 -4.73 -16.18 4.07
CA TRP A 204 -6.16 -16.28 3.78
C TRP A 204 -6.34 -17.23 2.61
N LYS A 205 -6.96 -18.38 2.85
CA LYS A 205 -7.13 -19.42 1.83
C LYS A 205 -8.57 -19.54 1.39
N SER A 206 -8.75 -19.65 0.08
CA SER A 206 -9.99 -20.06 -0.56
C SER A 206 -9.85 -21.53 -0.96
N GLY A 207 -10.39 -22.43 -0.13
CA GLY A 207 -10.09 -23.86 -0.23
C GLY A 207 -8.61 -24.14 0.03
N LYS A 208 -7.88 -24.54 -1.03
CA LYS A 208 -6.43 -24.82 -0.95
C LYS A 208 -5.56 -23.63 -1.39
N GLU A 209 -6.14 -22.66 -2.09
CA GLU A 209 -5.38 -21.58 -2.72
C GLU A 209 -5.11 -20.44 -1.74
N GLU A 210 -3.85 -20.11 -1.51
CA GLU A 210 -3.40 -19.02 -0.64
C GLU A 210 -3.54 -17.67 -1.37
N ASN A 211 -4.26 -16.72 -0.80
CA ASN A 211 -4.45 -15.37 -1.36
C ASN A 211 -3.33 -14.40 -0.96
N PHE A 212 -2.59 -14.68 0.12
CA PHE A 212 -1.54 -13.79 0.64
C PHE A 212 -0.14 -14.37 0.58
N PHE A 213 0.79 -13.56 0.08
CA PHE A 213 2.21 -13.91 0.10
C PHE A 213 2.75 -13.85 1.53
N THR A 214 3.54 -14.86 1.88
CA THR A 214 4.36 -14.92 3.09
C THR A 214 5.82 -15.07 2.68
N SER A 215 6.68 -14.16 3.12
CA SER A 215 8.11 -14.25 2.84
C SER A 215 8.74 -15.48 3.48
N LYS A 216 9.58 -16.17 2.69
CA LYS A 216 10.45 -17.27 3.18
C LYS A 216 11.52 -16.80 4.18
N VAL A 217 11.76 -15.50 4.27
CA VAL A 217 12.67 -14.86 5.24
C VAL A 217 11.91 -13.97 6.24
N ALA A 218 10.61 -14.15 6.39
CA ALA A 218 9.83 -13.56 7.48
C ALA A 218 10.38 -14.05 8.83
N SER A 219 10.44 -13.13 9.80
CA SER A 219 10.83 -13.45 11.17
C SER A 219 9.60 -13.72 12.01
N TRP A 220 9.70 -14.73 12.86
CA TRP A 220 8.62 -15.21 13.72
C TRP A 220 9.01 -15.19 15.20
N ASP A 221 10.10 -14.51 15.54
CA ASP A 221 10.64 -14.33 16.90
C ASP A 221 10.04 -13.11 17.63
N GLY A 222 9.24 -12.30 16.94
CA GLY A 222 8.67 -11.06 17.47
C GLY A 222 9.62 -9.87 17.51
N SER A 223 10.85 -9.98 16.97
CA SER A 223 11.82 -8.88 16.98
C SER A 223 11.52 -7.75 15.98
N LYS A 224 10.69 -8.03 14.97
CA LYS A 224 10.32 -7.11 13.88
C LYS A 224 8.97 -7.50 13.26
N PRO A 225 8.34 -6.61 12.46
CA PRO A 225 7.08 -6.91 11.78
C PRO A 225 7.16 -8.15 10.89
N ILE A 226 6.06 -8.91 10.86
CA ILE A 226 5.94 -10.09 10.00
C ILE A 226 5.83 -9.63 8.54
N ARG A 227 6.66 -10.18 7.65
CA ARG A 227 6.65 -9.90 6.21
C ARG A 227 5.68 -10.85 5.49
N ALA A 228 4.38 -10.68 5.76
CA ALA A 228 3.31 -11.50 5.21
C ALA A 228 1.95 -10.79 5.25
N GLY A 229 1.07 -11.13 4.32
CA GLY A 229 -0.36 -10.79 4.34
C GLY A 229 -0.66 -9.29 4.50
N ILE A 230 -1.26 -8.88 5.62
CA ILE A 230 -1.72 -7.50 5.85
C ILE A 230 -1.06 -6.89 7.10
N PRO A 231 0.17 -6.34 6.99
CA PRO A 231 0.73 -5.49 8.03
C PRO A 231 -0.01 -4.16 8.13
N ILE A 232 -0.38 -3.77 9.35
CA ILE A 232 -1.07 -2.50 9.61
C ILE A 232 -0.05 -1.36 9.66
N CYS A 233 -0.17 -0.40 8.75
CA CYS A 233 0.64 0.81 8.71
C CYS A 233 -0.09 1.92 9.44
N TRP A 234 0.22 2.12 10.73
CA TRP A 234 -0.46 3.09 11.59
C TRP A 234 0.42 3.45 12.80
N PRO A 235 0.41 4.71 13.30
CA PRO A 235 -0.36 5.89 12.86
C PRO A 235 0.35 6.72 11.78
N GLN A 236 1.36 6.15 11.13
CA GLN A 236 2.16 6.79 10.10
C GLN A 236 2.27 5.82 8.93
N PHE A 237 2.13 6.32 7.70
CA PHE A 237 2.51 5.62 6.48
C PHE A 237 3.90 6.07 6.03
N GLY A 238 4.74 5.14 5.55
CA GLY A 238 6.09 5.46 5.09
C GLY A 238 6.97 6.13 6.17
N PRO A 239 8.02 6.86 5.76
CA PRO A 239 8.94 7.57 6.66
C PRO A 239 8.46 8.99 7.04
N TYR A 240 7.20 9.35 6.75
CA TYR A 240 6.69 10.72 6.81
C TYR A 240 6.27 11.19 8.21
N GLY A 241 7.17 11.07 9.19
CA GLY A 241 6.92 11.53 10.55
C GLY A 241 7.98 11.05 11.57
N PRO A 242 7.73 11.24 12.88
CA PRO A 242 8.72 10.98 13.93
C PRO A 242 8.83 9.49 14.32
N LEU A 243 7.95 8.62 13.80
CA LEU A 243 7.94 7.19 14.11
C LEU A 243 8.77 6.40 13.08
N PRO A 244 9.15 5.14 13.39
CA PRO A 244 9.70 4.23 12.40
C PRO A 244 8.80 4.11 11.16
N THR A 245 9.38 3.72 10.03
CA THR A 245 8.67 3.62 8.76
C THR A 245 7.40 2.76 8.90
N HIS A 246 6.25 3.32 8.50
CA HIS A 246 4.90 2.75 8.67
C HIS A 246 4.38 2.64 10.13
N GLY A 247 4.92 3.44 11.05
CA GLY A 247 4.43 3.54 12.42
C GLY A 247 4.73 2.31 13.29
N PHE A 248 3.97 2.17 14.38
CA PHE A 248 4.22 1.14 15.40
C PHE A 248 3.22 -0.02 15.39
N ALA A 249 2.03 0.11 14.76
CA ALA A 249 0.95 -0.87 14.86
C ALA A 249 1.42 -2.32 14.59
N ARG A 250 2.12 -2.53 13.47
CA ARG A 250 2.70 -3.83 13.06
C ARG A 250 3.91 -4.33 13.88
N ASN A 251 4.42 -3.54 14.83
CA ASN A 251 5.60 -3.87 15.64
C ASN A 251 5.26 -4.32 17.07
N VAL A 252 4.00 -4.15 17.50
CA VAL A 252 3.57 -4.43 18.88
C VAL A 252 2.56 -5.56 18.92
N THR A 253 2.51 -6.32 20.01
CA THR A 253 1.47 -7.35 20.20
C THR A 253 0.17 -6.72 20.64
N TRP A 254 -0.89 -6.96 19.86
CA TRP A 254 -2.26 -6.55 20.15
C TRP A 254 -2.94 -7.59 21.04
N LYS A 255 -3.86 -7.14 21.89
CA LYS A 255 -4.67 -8.03 22.73
C LYS A 255 -5.83 -8.60 21.93
N VAL A 256 -6.04 -9.91 21.94
CA VAL A 256 -7.30 -10.50 21.43
C VAL A 256 -8.43 -10.11 22.39
N LEU A 257 -9.40 -9.33 21.90
CA LEU A 257 -10.52 -8.81 22.68
C LEU A 257 -11.76 -9.70 22.63
N SER A 258 -12.01 -10.33 21.49
CA SER A 258 -13.14 -11.23 21.28
C SER A 258 -12.96 -12.06 20.03
N THR A 259 -13.68 -13.18 19.99
CA THR A 259 -13.91 -14.02 18.80
C THR A 259 -15.39 -14.40 18.78
N SER A 260 -15.99 -14.52 17.59
CA SER A 260 -17.39 -14.94 17.44
C SER A 260 -17.60 -15.86 16.25
N THR A 261 -18.72 -16.59 16.31
CA THR A 261 -19.35 -17.25 15.16
C THR A 261 -20.79 -16.78 15.13
N GLU A 262 -21.18 -16.14 14.03
CA GLU A 262 -22.51 -15.59 13.82
C GLU A 262 -23.48 -16.64 13.26
N ALA A 263 -24.78 -16.34 13.33
CA ALA A 263 -25.83 -17.29 12.93
C ALA A 263 -25.86 -17.61 11.41
N ASP A 264 -25.21 -16.80 10.57
CA ASP A 264 -25.03 -17.07 9.13
C ASP A 264 -23.73 -17.85 8.81
N GLY A 265 -22.99 -18.27 9.84
CA GLY A 265 -21.72 -18.99 9.73
C GLY A 265 -20.48 -18.10 9.75
N SER A 266 -20.63 -16.77 9.56
CA SER A 266 -19.51 -15.82 9.58
C SER A 266 -18.72 -15.92 10.89
N VAL A 267 -17.39 -15.92 10.80
CA VAL A 267 -16.50 -16.01 11.97
C VAL A 267 -15.68 -14.74 12.09
N SER A 268 -15.46 -14.27 13.32
CA SER A 268 -14.73 -13.02 13.58
C SER A 268 -13.71 -13.10 14.70
N ALA A 269 -12.73 -12.20 14.65
CA ALA A 269 -11.83 -11.87 15.74
C ALA A 269 -11.64 -10.34 15.82
N THR A 270 -11.58 -9.80 17.04
CA THR A 270 -11.26 -8.39 17.29
C THR A 270 -10.00 -8.30 18.13
N PHE A 271 -9.06 -7.47 17.69
CA PHE A 271 -7.78 -7.18 18.32
C PHE A 271 -7.77 -5.74 18.82
N GLY A 272 -7.16 -5.48 19.98
CA GLY A 272 -7.10 -4.17 20.62
C GLY A 272 -5.67 -3.70 20.86
N LEU A 273 -5.45 -2.42 20.59
CA LEU A 273 -4.25 -1.66 20.96
C LEU A 273 -4.68 -0.27 21.43
N ASP A 274 -4.22 0.15 22.60
CA ASP A 274 -4.57 1.45 23.18
C ASP A 274 -3.34 2.16 23.74
N SER A 275 -3.48 3.44 24.07
CA SER A 275 -2.38 4.28 24.54
C SER A 275 -1.81 3.92 25.92
N SER A 276 -2.36 2.93 26.63
CA SER A 276 -1.76 2.36 27.86
C SER A 276 -0.77 1.22 27.57
N ASN A 277 -0.57 0.85 26.30
CA ASN A 277 0.43 -0.14 25.93
C ASN A 277 1.86 0.35 26.29
N GLU A 278 2.57 -0.46 27.07
CA GLU A 278 3.89 -0.12 27.63
C GLU A 278 5.04 -0.14 26.60
N SER A 279 4.79 -0.42 25.31
CA SER A 279 5.83 -0.36 24.28
C SER A 279 6.39 1.05 24.10
N GLU A 280 7.71 1.16 24.10
CA GLU A 280 8.41 2.43 23.83
C GLU A 280 8.07 3.03 22.45
N LEU A 281 7.66 2.20 21.47
CA LEU A 281 7.18 2.67 20.17
C LEU A 281 5.82 3.38 20.25
N VAL A 282 4.94 2.94 21.16
CA VAL A 282 3.64 3.58 21.42
C VAL A 282 3.85 4.87 22.21
N LYS A 283 4.69 4.82 23.25
CA LYS A 283 5.09 5.99 24.06
C LYS A 283 5.77 7.08 23.24
N ALA A 284 6.54 6.71 22.21
CA ALA A 284 7.18 7.65 21.29
C ALA A 284 6.19 8.53 20.50
N TRP A 285 4.95 8.06 20.29
CA TRP A 285 3.86 8.87 19.73
C TRP A 285 3.17 9.72 20.81
N ALA A 286 3.98 10.49 21.53
CA ALA A 286 3.55 11.24 22.69
C ALA A 286 2.42 12.24 22.39
N GLY A 287 1.42 12.28 23.27
CA GLY A 287 0.32 13.25 23.20
C GLY A 287 -0.94 12.75 22.50
N ALA A 288 -0.95 11.55 21.92
CA ALA A 288 -2.15 10.88 21.41
C ALA A 288 -2.65 9.85 22.43
N SER A 289 -3.84 10.06 22.99
CA SER A 289 -4.56 9.03 23.77
C SER A 289 -5.61 8.39 22.87
N PHE A 290 -5.54 7.06 22.70
CA PHE A 290 -6.35 6.36 21.72
C PHE A 290 -6.82 4.98 22.19
N ASP A 291 -7.87 4.48 21.54
CA ASP A 291 -8.36 3.09 21.60
C ASP A 291 -8.53 2.64 20.14
N ALA A 292 -7.70 1.71 19.69
CA ALA A 292 -7.69 1.17 18.35
C ALA A 292 -8.12 -0.30 18.36
N GLN A 293 -9.12 -0.64 17.54
CA GLN A 293 -9.68 -1.99 17.46
C GLN A 293 -9.70 -2.43 16.00
N TYR A 294 -9.00 -3.53 15.73
CA TYR A 294 -8.92 -4.15 14.42
C TYR A 294 -9.80 -5.40 14.41
N SER A 295 -10.82 -5.40 13.56
CA SER A 295 -11.73 -6.53 13.37
C SER A 295 -11.41 -7.25 12.08
N VAL A 296 -11.32 -8.58 12.16
CA VAL A 296 -11.17 -9.50 11.04
C VAL A 296 -12.41 -10.38 11.00
N ILE A 297 -13.14 -10.36 9.89
CA ILE A 297 -14.37 -11.14 9.69
C ILE A 297 -14.19 -11.97 8.42
N LEU A 298 -14.41 -13.28 8.53
CA LEU A 298 -14.42 -14.20 7.39
C LEU A 298 -15.83 -14.74 7.19
N SER A 299 -16.37 -14.57 5.99
CA SER A 299 -17.74 -14.90 5.63
C SER A 299 -17.82 -15.61 4.27
N GLY A 300 -19.04 -15.92 3.82
CA GLY A 300 -19.28 -16.36 2.46
C GLY A 300 -18.92 -15.33 1.38
N GLU A 301 -18.94 -14.03 1.70
CA GLU A 301 -18.57 -12.94 0.78
C GLU A 301 -17.04 -12.76 0.64
N GLY A 302 -16.27 -13.28 1.60
CA GLY A 302 -14.81 -13.15 1.64
C GLY A 302 -14.29 -12.66 2.99
N LEU A 303 -13.14 -11.97 2.96
CA LEU A 303 -12.41 -11.47 4.12
C LEU A 303 -12.59 -9.95 4.29
N GLU A 304 -13.27 -9.54 5.35
CA GLU A 304 -13.36 -8.14 5.78
C GLU A 304 -12.31 -7.84 6.85
N THR A 305 -11.61 -6.72 6.71
CA THR A 305 -10.65 -6.21 7.70
C THR A 305 -10.85 -4.71 7.92
N THR A 306 -11.07 -4.32 9.18
CA THR A 306 -11.52 -2.97 9.54
C THR A 306 -10.79 -2.48 10.78
N LEU A 307 -10.09 -1.34 10.70
CA LEU A 307 -9.54 -0.63 11.85
C LEU A 307 -10.48 0.51 12.27
N ARG A 308 -10.91 0.47 13.53
CA ARG A 308 -11.57 1.57 14.23
C ARG A 308 -10.58 2.25 15.17
N VAL A 309 -10.48 3.57 15.12
CA VAL A 309 -9.63 4.39 16.01
C VAL A 309 -10.50 5.40 16.73
N LYS A 310 -10.45 5.41 18.06
CA LYS A 310 -11.04 6.46 18.91
C LYS A 310 -9.95 7.40 19.41
N ASN A 311 -10.25 8.69 19.46
CA ASN A 311 -9.51 9.61 20.33
C ASN A 311 -10.11 9.55 21.74
N THR A 312 -9.36 9.04 22.70
CA THR A 312 -9.75 8.94 24.12
C THR A 312 -9.21 10.08 24.97
N GLY A 313 -8.44 11.00 24.37
CA GLY A 313 -7.83 12.15 25.04
C GLY A 313 -8.64 13.44 24.94
N ASP A 314 -8.01 14.52 25.41
CA ASP A 314 -8.54 15.89 25.46
C ASP A 314 -8.07 16.78 24.29
N LYS A 315 -7.12 16.29 23.47
CA LYS A 315 -6.52 17.01 22.34
C LYS A 315 -6.75 16.29 21.02
N PRO A 316 -6.92 17.02 19.90
CA PRO A 316 -6.95 16.41 18.58
C PRO A 316 -5.58 15.84 18.22
N PHE A 317 -5.56 14.72 17.49
CA PHE A 317 -4.36 14.21 16.83
C PHE A 317 -4.64 13.92 15.36
N SER A 318 -3.58 13.69 14.58
CA SER A 318 -3.70 13.28 13.18
C SER A 318 -2.86 12.04 12.90
N PHE A 319 -3.28 11.21 11.95
CA PHE A 319 -2.57 10.00 11.54
C PHE A 319 -2.75 9.72 10.05
N THR A 320 -1.85 8.92 9.48
CA THR A 320 -2.03 8.26 8.19
C THR A 320 -2.16 6.76 8.38
N PHE A 321 -2.78 6.07 7.42
CA PHE A 321 -3.14 4.66 7.54
C PHE A 321 -3.02 3.93 6.21
N SER A 322 -2.58 2.66 6.25
CA SER A 322 -2.69 1.71 5.14
C SER A 322 -2.83 0.27 5.66
N LEU A 323 -3.55 -0.57 4.91
CA LEU A 323 -3.55 -2.03 5.08
C LEU A 323 -2.64 -2.64 4.02
N HIS A 324 -1.42 -3.01 4.40
CA HIS A 324 -0.32 -3.24 3.46
C HIS A 324 -0.38 -4.63 2.77
N ASN A 325 -1.45 -4.91 2.04
CA ASN A 325 -1.76 -6.23 1.49
C ASN A 325 -0.68 -6.78 0.55
N TYR A 326 0.00 -7.86 0.94
CA TYR A 326 0.89 -8.65 0.08
C TYR A 326 0.09 -9.74 -0.63
N PHE A 327 -0.46 -9.47 -1.81
CA PHE A 327 -1.22 -10.47 -2.57
C PHE A 327 -0.31 -11.53 -3.20
N GLN A 328 -0.70 -12.80 -3.10
CA GLN A 328 -0.01 -13.93 -3.72
C GLN A 328 -0.38 -14.03 -5.20
N ILE A 329 0.62 -14.01 -6.08
CA ILE A 329 0.49 -14.09 -7.53
C ILE A 329 1.54 -15.03 -8.13
N SER A 330 1.37 -15.45 -9.39
CA SER A 330 2.35 -16.29 -10.09
C SER A 330 3.62 -15.51 -10.48
N ASP A 331 3.47 -14.42 -11.23
CA ASP A 331 4.54 -13.48 -11.59
C ASP A 331 3.98 -12.04 -11.70
N VAL A 332 4.66 -11.09 -11.07
CA VAL A 332 4.29 -9.66 -11.06
C VAL A 332 4.18 -9.04 -12.46
N THR A 333 5.01 -9.50 -13.40
CA THR A 333 4.95 -9.03 -14.80
C THR A 333 3.68 -9.47 -15.53
N GLN A 334 3.09 -10.59 -15.10
CA GLN A 334 1.87 -11.20 -15.65
C GLN A 334 0.60 -10.77 -14.90
N THR A 335 0.70 -9.76 -14.04
CA THR A 335 -0.38 -9.31 -13.16
C THR A 335 -0.87 -7.91 -13.53
N LYS A 336 -2.18 -7.70 -13.45
CA LYS A 336 -2.87 -6.44 -13.83
C LYS A 336 -3.68 -5.89 -12.66
N VAL A 337 -3.56 -4.58 -12.39
CA VAL A 337 -4.34 -3.86 -11.36
C VAL A 337 -5.31 -2.88 -12.01
N PHE A 338 -6.61 -3.03 -11.73
CA PHE A 338 -7.68 -2.22 -12.32
C PHE A 338 -8.22 -1.17 -11.34
N GLY A 339 -8.68 -0.04 -11.87
CA GLY A 339 -9.20 1.08 -11.10
C GLY A 339 -8.12 2.09 -10.67
N LEU A 340 -6.92 2.01 -11.25
CA LEU A 340 -5.83 2.97 -11.04
C LEU A 340 -5.60 3.89 -12.26
N ASP A 341 -6.29 3.60 -13.36
CA ASP A 341 -6.33 4.37 -14.60
C ASP A 341 -6.93 5.78 -14.41
N LYS A 342 -6.39 6.76 -15.16
CA LYS A 342 -6.77 8.19 -15.12
C LYS A 342 -6.76 8.83 -13.72
N LEU A 343 -5.89 8.36 -12.84
CA LEU A 343 -5.60 8.96 -11.55
C LEU A 343 -4.27 9.71 -11.54
N ASN A 344 -4.11 10.65 -10.61
CA ASN A 344 -2.79 11.15 -10.25
C ASN A 344 -2.16 10.23 -9.21
N TYR A 345 -0.88 9.90 -9.37
CA TYR A 345 -0.10 9.23 -8.34
C TYR A 345 1.17 9.99 -7.99
N MET A 346 1.64 9.83 -6.76
CA MET A 346 2.98 10.23 -6.34
C MET A 346 3.94 9.06 -6.52
N ASP A 347 5.01 9.25 -7.28
CA ASP A 347 6.05 8.26 -7.49
C ASP A 347 7.20 8.48 -6.48
N ARG A 348 7.38 7.52 -5.57
CA ARG A 348 8.38 7.63 -4.48
C ARG A 348 9.81 7.29 -4.95
N LEU A 349 9.97 6.77 -6.16
CA LEU A 349 11.25 6.50 -6.81
C LEU A 349 11.72 7.74 -7.58
N ALA A 350 10.79 8.45 -8.23
CA ALA A 350 11.03 9.66 -9.01
C ALA A 350 10.98 10.95 -8.19
N ASN A 351 11.56 10.97 -6.98
CA ASN A 351 11.62 12.14 -6.09
C ASN A 351 10.23 12.74 -5.80
N GLU A 352 9.23 11.90 -5.52
CA GLU A 352 7.86 12.29 -5.15
C GLU A 352 7.15 13.12 -6.24
N ALA A 353 7.55 12.92 -7.50
CA ALA A 353 6.88 13.51 -8.65
C ALA A 353 5.41 13.08 -8.71
N ILE A 354 4.52 14.04 -9.00
CA ILE A 354 3.12 13.75 -9.29
C ILE A 354 2.97 13.47 -10.78
N VAL A 355 2.54 12.26 -11.11
CA VAL A 355 2.36 11.76 -12.47
C VAL A 355 0.89 11.42 -12.68
N PHE A 356 0.38 11.63 -13.89
CA PHE A 356 -0.96 11.23 -14.29
C PHE A 356 -0.91 9.90 -15.03
N GLU A 357 -1.70 8.91 -14.59
CA GLU A 357 -1.82 7.60 -15.23
C GLU A 357 -2.70 7.72 -16.47
N ASP A 358 -2.10 8.13 -17.59
CA ASP A 358 -2.82 8.47 -18.82
C ASP A 358 -3.25 7.23 -19.66
N ASP A 359 -2.89 6.01 -19.25
CA ASP A 359 -3.39 4.79 -19.90
C ASP A 359 -4.91 4.62 -19.63
N ASP A 360 -5.73 4.79 -20.67
CA ASP A 360 -7.17 4.54 -20.69
C ASP A 360 -7.59 3.36 -21.57
N SER A 361 -6.64 2.48 -21.93
CA SER A 361 -6.94 1.24 -22.64
C SER A 361 -7.88 0.31 -21.86
N GLY A 362 -8.08 0.56 -20.56
CA GLY A 362 -8.80 -0.31 -19.64
C GLY A 362 -8.05 -1.63 -19.38
N ALA A 363 -6.79 -1.75 -19.80
CA ALA A 363 -6.00 -2.96 -19.68
C ALA A 363 -5.52 -3.25 -18.25
N GLY A 364 -5.65 -2.28 -17.33
CA GLY A 364 -5.10 -2.34 -15.97
C GLY A 364 -3.59 -2.10 -15.93
N VAL A 365 -3.11 -1.51 -14.84
CA VAL A 365 -1.70 -1.20 -14.60
C VAL A 365 -0.90 -2.50 -14.44
N ASN A 366 0.14 -2.64 -15.25
CA ASN A 366 1.14 -3.70 -15.15
C ASN A 366 2.38 -3.19 -14.41
N VAL A 367 3.07 -4.07 -13.68
CA VAL A 367 4.33 -3.76 -12.98
C VAL A 367 5.49 -4.48 -13.67
N THR A 368 6.35 -3.72 -14.34
CA THR A 368 7.48 -4.21 -15.16
C THR A 368 8.84 -3.71 -14.70
N GLU A 369 8.89 -2.98 -13.58
CA GLU A 369 10.09 -2.41 -12.95
C GLU A 369 9.83 -2.15 -11.45
N GLU A 370 10.84 -1.68 -10.69
CA GLU A 370 10.63 -1.28 -9.28
C GLU A 370 9.52 -0.22 -9.24
N THR A 371 8.52 -0.43 -8.39
CA THR A 371 7.32 0.42 -8.34
C THR A 371 7.03 0.75 -6.88
N ASP A 372 6.87 2.04 -6.56
CA ASP A 372 6.43 2.55 -5.25
C ASP A 372 5.57 3.80 -5.50
N ARG A 373 4.27 3.59 -5.77
CA ARG A 373 3.33 4.62 -6.22
C ARG A 373 2.17 4.78 -5.24
N ILE A 374 1.75 6.01 -4.98
CA ILE A 374 0.55 6.33 -4.19
C ILE A 374 -0.46 7.03 -5.10
N TYR A 375 -1.49 6.31 -5.53
CA TYR A 375 -2.61 6.81 -6.33
C TYR A 375 -3.61 7.55 -5.45
N TYR A 376 -3.92 8.79 -5.81
CA TYR A 376 -4.75 9.70 -5.03
C TYR A 376 -6.20 9.70 -5.50
N GLY A 377 -7.14 9.61 -4.55
CA GLY A 377 -8.58 9.60 -4.88
C GLY A 377 -9.00 8.35 -5.66
N ALA A 378 -8.35 7.22 -5.41
CA ALA A 378 -8.67 5.94 -6.03
C ALA A 378 -10.12 5.52 -5.73
N PRO A 379 -10.81 4.84 -6.67
CA PRO A 379 -12.18 4.38 -6.49
C PRO A 379 -12.30 3.39 -5.31
N GLU A 380 -13.52 3.21 -4.80
CA GLU A 380 -13.79 2.25 -3.73
C GLU A 380 -13.58 0.79 -4.15
N GLU A 381 -13.70 0.47 -5.44
CA GLU A 381 -13.54 -0.89 -5.97
C GLU A 381 -12.28 -0.98 -6.84
N LEU A 382 -11.37 -1.88 -6.48
CA LEU A 382 -10.14 -2.22 -7.19
C LEU A 382 -10.11 -3.72 -7.49
N ALA A 383 -9.39 -4.14 -8.52
CA ALA A 383 -9.25 -5.56 -8.83
C ALA A 383 -7.82 -5.91 -9.27
N LEU A 384 -7.42 -7.15 -9.00
CA LEU A 384 -6.13 -7.75 -9.32
C LEU A 384 -6.36 -9.02 -10.12
N LEU A 385 -5.87 -9.07 -11.36
CA LEU A 385 -5.91 -10.27 -12.20
C LEU A 385 -4.50 -10.81 -12.42
N ASP A 386 -4.24 -12.02 -11.96
CA ASP A 386 -3.10 -12.81 -12.40
C ASP A 386 -3.48 -13.48 -13.73
N THR A 387 -2.87 -13.04 -14.84
CA THR A 387 -3.22 -13.54 -16.18
C THR A 387 -2.69 -14.94 -16.48
N SER A 388 -1.77 -15.47 -15.66
CA SER A 388 -1.23 -16.83 -15.83
C SER A 388 -2.10 -17.87 -15.13
N THR A 389 -2.68 -17.53 -13.97
CA THR A 389 -3.58 -18.41 -13.20
C THR A 389 -5.06 -18.13 -13.46
N LEU A 390 -5.38 -16.99 -14.11
CA LEU A 390 -6.72 -16.42 -14.30
C LEU A 390 -7.46 -16.09 -12.98
N ARG A 391 -6.72 -16.05 -11.86
CA ARG A 391 -7.26 -15.74 -10.54
C ARG A 391 -7.54 -14.26 -10.40
N LEU A 392 -8.71 -13.93 -9.86
CA LEU A 392 -9.18 -12.57 -9.67
C LEU A 392 -9.37 -12.27 -8.18
N ILE A 393 -8.60 -11.32 -7.65
CA ILE A 393 -8.85 -10.77 -6.32
C ILE A 393 -9.54 -9.42 -6.48
N LYS A 394 -10.69 -9.25 -5.82
CA LYS A 394 -11.46 -8.00 -5.78
C LYS A 394 -11.31 -7.36 -4.41
N MET A 395 -11.14 -6.05 -4.38
CA MET A 395 -11.06 -5.26 -3.16
C MET A 395 -12.13 -4.18 -3.19
N LYS A 396 -12.90 -4.06 -2.11
CA LYS A 396 -13.76 -2.92 -1.83
C LYS A 396 -13.29 -2.20 -0.58
N LYS A 397 -12.74 -0.99 -0.72
CA LYS A 397 -12.26 -0.15 0.39
C LYS A 397 -13.33 0.85 0.84
N THR A 398 -13.32 1.21 2.12
CA THR A 398 -14.25 2.21 2.68
C THR A 398 -13.94 3.62 2.15
N PRO A 399 -14.92 4.55 2.08
CA PRO A 399 -14.68 5.94 1.65
C PRO A 399 -13.64 6.70 2.47
N SER A 400 -13.40 6.25 3.70
CA SER A 400 -12.37 6.76 4.62
C SER A 400 -10.93 6.37 4.26
N LEU A 401 -10.75 5.54 3.22
CA LEU A 401 -9.48 5.19 2.59
C LEU A 401 -9.50 5.74 1.14
N PRO A 402 -9.29 7.06 0.94
CA PRO A 402 -9.41 7.69 -0.37
C PRO A 402 -8.27 7.33 -1.33
N ASP A 403 -7.12 6.88 -0.84
CA ASP A 403 -5.93 6.61 -1.63
C ASP A 403 -5.76 5.09 -1.85
N ALA A 404 -4.89 4.72 -2.78
CA ALA A 404 -4.40 3.35 -2.95
C ALA A 404 -2.90 3.36 -3.27
N THR A 405 -2.12 2.44 -2.72
CA THR A 405 -0.71 2.27 -3.12
C THR A 405 -0.52 1.07 -4.03
N LEU A 406 0.53 1.11 -4.84
CA LEU A 406 1.00 0.02 -5.68
C LEU A 406 2.51 -0.14 -5.44
N TRP A 407 2.93 -1.32 -4.97
CA TRP A 407 4.34 -1.57 -4.66
C TRP A 407 4.84 -2.96 -5.05
N ASN A 408 6.03 -2.99 -5.66
CA ASN A 408 6.87 -4.18 -5.83
C ASN A 408 8.37 -3.77 -5.93
N PRO A 409 9.29 -4.46 -5.22
CA PRO A 409 10.72 -4.11 -5.20
C PRO A 409 11.53 -4.64 -6.41
N PHE A 410 10.89 -5.37 -7.33
CA PHE A 410 11.38 -5.81 -8.64
C PHE A 410 12.82 -6.36 -8.71
N GLY A 411 13.23 -7.15 -7.71
CA GLY A 411 14.52 -7.85 -7.75
C GLY A 411 15.75 -7.00 -7.39
N GLY A 412 15.58 -5.79 -6.86
CA GLY A 412 16.68 -4.94 -6.39
C GLY A 412 17.55 -5.58 -5.29
N GLU A 413 18.75 -5.03 -5.07
CA GLU A 413 19.66 -5.55 -4.05
C GLU A 413 19.04 -5.49 -2.64
N GLY A 414 19.06 -6.62 -1.93
CA GLY A 414 18.44 -6.76 -0.61
C GLY A 414 16.91 -6.87 -0.60
N CYS A 415 16.26 -6.97 -1.77
CA CYS A 415 14.82 -7.24 -1.84
C CYS A 415 14.46 -8.64 -1.30
N ASP A 416 13.16 -8.93 -1.20
CA ASP A 416 12.70 -10.28 -0.87
C ASP A 416 12.97 -11.25 -2.04
N PRO A 417 13.54 -12.45 -1.82
CA PRO A 417 13.75 -13.42 -2.91
C PRO A 417 12.44 -13.87 -3.57
N GLY A 418 11.28 -13.69 -2.90
CA GLY A 418 9.96 -13.93 -3.47
C GLY A 418 9.33 -12.76 -4.22
N TRP A 419 10.08 -11.69 -4.54
CA TRP A 419 9.55 -10.45 -5.18
C TRP A 419 8.68 -10.68 -6.42
N LYS A 420 8.95 -11.74 -7.20
CA LYS A 420 8.13 -12.09 -8.37
C LYS A 420 6.72 -12.54 -8.00
N ASN A 421 6.56 -13.17 -6.85
CA ASN A 421 5.35 -13.91 -6.48
C ASN A 421 4.42 -13.08 -5.57
N PHE A 422 4.66 -11.78 -5.43
CA PHE A 422 3.74 -10.89 -4.74
C PHE A 422 3.60 -9.53 -5.43
N ILE A 423 2.51 -8.86 -5.11
CA ILE A 423 2.30 -7.44 -5.42
C ILE A 423 1.58 -6.80 -4.24
N CYS A 424 1.98 -5.60 -3.86
CA CYS A 424 1.25 -4.84 -2.85
C CYS A 424 0.27 -3.90 -3.52
N VAL A 425 -1.01 -4.04 -3.16
CA VAL A 425 -2.09 -3.12 -3.51
C VAL A 425 -2.81 -2.78 -2.21
N GLU A 426 -2.62 -1.56 -1.71
CA GLU A 426 -2.98 -1.22 -0.33
C GLU A 426 -4.05 -0.11 -0.30
N PRO A 427 -5.21 -0.30 0.34
CA PRO A 427 -6.18 0.76 0.54
C PRO A 427 -5.72 1.68 1.68
N ALA A 428 -5.69 2.99 1.42
CA ALA A 428 -4.91 3.90 2.25
C ALA A 428 -5.57 5.28 2.47
N ALA A 429 -5.12 5.96 3.52
CA ALA A 429 -5.40 7.36 3.80
C ALA A 429 -4.06 8.05 4.13
N VAL A 430 -3.43 8.63 3.10
CA VAL A 430 -2.02 9.07 3.15
C VAL A 430 -1.86 10.52 2.70
N LYS A 431 -2.47 10.90 1.56
CA LYS A 431 -2.33 12.25 0.98
C LYS A 431 -2.79 13.33 1.96
N ASP A 432 -3.96 13.12 2.54
CA ASP A 432 -4.58 14.00 3.52
C ASP A 432 -4.71 13.23 4.85
N PRO A 433 -3.85 13.50 5.85
CA PRO A 433 -3.90 12.81 7.13
C PRO A 433 -5.26 12.93 7.81
N VAL A 434 -5.75 11.82 8.35
CA VAL A 434 -6.99 11.75 9.14
C VAL A 434 -6.82 12.62 10.38
N LYS A 435 -7.75 13.56 10.61
CA LYS A 435 -7.76 14.45 11.78
C LYS A 435 -8.85 14.01 12.74
N LEU A 436 -8.48 13.64 13.97
CA LEU A 436 -9.41 13.08 14.95
C LEU A 436 -9.54 13.97 16.19
N ALA A 437 -10.69 14.62 16.32
CA ALA A 437 -11.03 15.48 17.47
C ALA A 437 -11.22 14.65 18.77
N PRO A 438 -11.13 15.28 19.96
CA PRO A 438 -11.38 14.62 21.25
C PRO A 438 -12.72 13.87 21.27
N GLY A 439 -12.70 12.60 21.70
CA GLY A 439 -13.89 11.73 21.75
C GLY A 439 -14.39 11.22 20.39
N ALA A 440 -13.88 11.74 19.26
CA ALA A 440 -14.28 11.33 17.93
C ALA A 440 -13.73 9.95 17.55
N GLU A 441 -14.31 9.38 16.49
CA GLU A 441 -14.02 8.05 16.00
C GLU A 441 -13.85 8.07 14.48
N TRP A 442 -12.84 7.37 13.99
CA TRP A 442 -12.60 7.10 12.57
C TRP A 442 -12.61 5.59 12.37
N VAL A 443 -13.12 5.14 11.23
CA VAL A 443 -13.10 3.74 10.83
C VAL A 443 -12.72 3.62 9.37
N GLY A 444 -11.77 2.75 9.06
CA GLY A 444 -11.38 2.41 7.69
C GLY A 444 -11.08 0.93 7.54
N GLY A 445 -11.45 0.37 6.39
CA GLY A 445 -11.33 -1.06 6.15
C GLY A 445 -11.51 -1.44 4.69
N GLN A 446 -11.43 -2.74 4.45
CA GLN A 446 -11.61 -3.36 3.13
C GLN A 446 -12.38 -4.68 3.25
N LEU A 447 -13.12 -5.02 2.20
CA LEU A 447 -13.62 -6.36 1.92
C LEU A 447 -12.83 -6.91 0.73
N LEU A 448 -12.30 -8.13 0.88
CA LEU A 448 -11.57 -8.87 -0.13
C LEU A 448 -12.36 -10.11 -0.57
N GLY A 449 -12.58 -10.24 -1.87
CA GLY A 449 -13.13 -11.44 -2.52
C GLY A 449 -12.09 -12.07 -3.44
N ALA A 450 -12.11 -13.39 -3.61
CA ALA A 450 -11.20 -14.12 -4.48
C ALA A 450 -11.95 -15.18 -5.28
N GLU A 451 -11.74 -15.18 -6.59
CA GLU A 451 -12.39 -16.01 -7.62
C GLU A 451 -11.35 -16.75 -8.48
#